data_AF-A0A5N7Y6I7-F1
#
_entry.id   AF-A0A5N7Y6I7-F1
#
_cell.length_a   1.000
_cell.length_b   1.000
_cell.length_c   1.000
_cell.angle_alpha   90.00
_cell.angle_beta   90.00
_cell.angle_gamma   90.00
#
_symmetry.space_group_name_H-M   'P 1'
#
loop_
_entity.id
_entity.type
_entity.pdbx_description
1 polymer ?
#
loop_
_entity_poly.entity_id
_entity_poly.type
_entity_poly.pdbx_seq_one_letter_code
_entity_poly.pdbx_strand_id
1 'polypeptide(L)'
;MRRVFTTAVASLALLGAVQAQANYTQTKYPIVLVHGVTGFNTIGGLVNYFHTIPWNLERDGARVHVASVAAFNDSEQRGAELARQIVPWAAAGGGKVNLIGHSQGSPTSRVAASLRPDLVASVTSVNGVNKGSKVADVVRGVIPAGGLIEGGANAIANALGSLINLLSGSSNPQSGIDALATLTTPGTNALNGRHPWGINNSSYCAKSSEVHNVRGHNIRYYSWTGNTAYTNVLDAADPFLAFTGLVFGSEKNDGLVGVCSTYLGQVIDDGYNMNHVDAINHLFGIRGWTEPVSLYRQHANRLKNKSI
;
A
#
# COMPACT_ATOMS: atom_id res chain seq x y z
N MET A 1 -12.76 -9.42 53.55
CA MET A 1 -13.35 -8.47 52.58
C MET A 1 -12.31 -7.79 51.70
N ARG A 2 -11.29 -7.08 52.23
CA ARG A 2 -10.25 -6.39 51.42
C ARG A 2 -9.55 -7.25 50.34
N ARG A 3 -9.22 -8.52 50.63
CA ARG A 3 -8.58 -9.47 49.67
C ARG A 3 -9.51 -9.98 48.56
N VAL A 4 -10.82 -10.00 48.80
CA VAL A 4 -11.84 -10.42 47.81
C VAL A 4 -12.14 -9.28 46.84
N PHE A 5 -12.14 -8.03 47.34
CA PHE A 5 -12.29 -6.84 46.49
C PHE A 5 -11.08 -6.59 45.59
N THR A 6 -9.85 -6.84 46.05
CA THR A 6 -8.63 -6.67 45.24
C THR A 6 -8.52 -7.72 44.13
N THR A 7 -8.92 -8.96 44.40
CA THR A 7 -8.94 -10.03 43.38
C THR A 7 -10.02 -9.81 42.33
N ALA A 8 -11.22 -9.34 42.71
CA ALA A 8 -12.28 -9.01 41.76
C ALA A 8 -11.92 -7.84 40.83
N VAL A 9 -11.28 -6.78 41.36
CA VAL A 9 -10.84 -5.62 40.56
C VAL A 9 -9.70 -6.00 39.60
N ALA A 10 -8.76 -6.84 40.03
CA ALA A 10 -7.70 -7.34 39.15
C ALA A 10 -8.27 -8.21 38.01
N SER A 11 -9.24 -9.08 38.30
CA SER A 11 -9.90 -9.92 37.27
C SER A 11 -10.68 -9.09 36.25
N LEU A 12 -11.40 -8.04 36.67
CA LEU A 12 -12.07 -7.13 35.74
C LEU A 12 -11.08 -6.32 34.89
N ALA A 13 -9.96 -5.88 35.46
CA ALA A 13 -8.92 -5.16 34.73
C ALA A 13 -8.24 -6.05 33.67
N LEU A 14 -7.96 -7.32 34.00
CA LEU A 14 -7.45 -8.30 33.03
C LEU A 14 -8.47 -8.59 31.92
N LEU A 15 -9.76 -8.79 32.25
CA LEU A 15 -10.81 -8.99 31.26
C LEU A 15 -10.95 -7.79 30.31
N GLY A 16 -10.89 -6.57 30.85
CA GLY A 16 -10.92 -5.34 30.05
C GLY A 16 -9.71 -5.19 29.14
N ALA A 17 -8.50 -5.53 29.61
CA ALA A 17 -7.28 -5.50 28.81
C ALA A 17 -7.30 -6.55 27.69
N VAL A 18 -7.80 -7.77 27.97
CA VAL A 18 -7.93 -8.85 26.98
C VAL A 18 -8.97 -8.49 25.91
N GLN A 19 -10.13 -7.91 26.29
CA GLN A 19 -11.13 -7.44 25.32
C GLN A 19 -10.61 -6.26 24.48
N ALA A 20 -9.85 -5.34 25.07
CA ALA A 20 -9.27 -4.21 24.34
C ALA A 20 -8.19 -4.64 23.32
N GLN A 21 -7.46 -5.72 23.60
CA GLN A 21 -6.56 -6.35 22.63
C GLN A 21 -7.37 -7.07 21.54
N ALA A 22 -8.37 -7.88 21.92
CA ALA A 22 -9.18 -8.68 20.99
C ALA A 22 -10.02 -7.86 19.99
N ASN A 23 -10.24 -6.57 20.24
CA ASN A 23 -10.94 -5.66 19.33
C ASN A 23 -10.07 -4.51 18.82
N TYR A 24 -8.75 -4.57 19.00
CA TYR A 24 -7.84 -3.46 18.72
C TYR A 24 -7.96 -2.94 17.28
N THR A 25 -8.16 -3.83 16.31
CA THR A 25 -8.27 -3.52 14.87
C THR A 25 -9.72 -3.52 14.37
N GLN A 26 -10.72 -3.68 15.24
CA GLN A 26 -12.13 -3.75 14.88
C GLN A 26 -12.69 -2.38 14.40
N THR A 27 -12.50 -2.09 13.12
CA THR A 27 -13.07 -0.93 12.41
C THR A 27 -14.59 -1.04 12.24
N LYS A 28 -15.26 0.08 12.02
CA LYS A 28 -16.72 0.09 11.76
C LYS A 28 -17.03 -0.61 10.43
N TYR A 29 -16.28 -0.26 9.39
CA TYR A 29 -16.38 -0.81 8.05
C TYR A 29 -15.24 -1.80 7.78
N PRO A 30 -15.47 -2.86 6.98
CA PRO A 30 -14.42 -3.83 6.65
C PRO A 30 -13.23 -3.15 5.96
N ILE A 31 -12.04 -3.70 6.19
CA ILE A 31 -10.80 -3.32 5.51
C ILE A 31 -10.68 -4.13 4.23
N VAL A 32 -10.38 -3.46 3.12
CA VAL A 32 -10.10 -4.08 1.82
C VAL A 32 -8.65 -3.80 1.45
N LEU A 33 -7.84 -4.85 1.39
CA LEU A 33 -6.44 -4.77 0.98
C LEU A 33 -6.35 -4.88 -0.54
N VAL A 34 -5.71 -3.90 -1.18
CA VAL A 34 -5.61 -3.79 -2.64
C VAL A 34 -4.15 -3.92 -3.06
N HIS A 35 -3.82 -5.01 -3.74
CA HIS A 35 -2.45 -5.30 -4.17
C HIS A 35 -1.97 -4.37 -5.29
N GLY A 36 -0.66 -4.33 -5.51
CA GLY A 36 0.02 -3.60 -6.58
C GLY A 36 0.10 -4.39 -7.88
N VAL A 37 1.09 -4.09 -8.71
CA VAL A 37 1.39 -4.87 -9.93
C VAL A 37 1.82 -6.28 -9.52
N THR A 38 1.63 -7.26 -10.40
CA THR A 38 1.91 -8.70 -10.24
C THR A 38 0.89 -9.48 -9.41
N GLY A 39 0.21 -8.86 -8.43
CA GLY A 39 -0.95 -9.44 -7.74
C GLY A 39 -0.82 -10.94 -7.45
N PHE A 40 0.34 -11.36 -6.94
CA PHE A 40 0.67 -12.77 -6.88
C PHE A 40 -0.13 -13.45 -5.77
N ASN A 41 -0.73 -14.59 -6.12
CA ASN A 41 -1.42 -15.41 -5.14
C ASN A 41 -0.44 -16.06 -4.17
N THR A 42 0.78 -16.37 -4.61
CA THR A 42 1.82 -16.93 -3.75
C THR A 42 3.22 -16.70 -4.29
N ILE A 43 4.23 -16.37 -3.46
CA ILE A 43 5.64 -16.52 -3.85
C ILE A 43 5.96 -18.02 -3.89
N GLY A 44 6.07 -18.59 -5.10
CA GLY A 44 6.40 -20.01 -5.29
C GLY A 44 5.44 -21.00 -4.58
N GLY A 45 4.18 -20.63 -4.36
CA GLY A 45 3.19 -21.46 -3.65
C GLY A 45 3.13 -21.27 -2.13
N LEU A 46 4.01 -20.45 -1.54
CA LEU A 46 4.22 -20.46 -0.08
C LEU A 46 3.52 -19.32 0.68
N VAL A 47 3.38 -18.12 0.11
CA VAL A 47 2.92 -16.92 0.84
C VAL A 47 2.18 -15.90 -0.03
N ASN A 48 1.06 -15.38 0.46
CA ASN A 48 0.23 -14.37 -0.23
C ASN A 48 0.88 -12.97 -0.22
N TYR A 49 0.48 -12.11 -1.17
CA TYR A 49 0.97 -10.72 -1.36
C TYR A 49 1.07 -9.88 -0.08
N PHE A 50 0.07 -9.92 0.79
CA PHE A 50 0.10 -9.23 2.08
C PHE A 50 0.52 -10.25 3.15
N HIS A 51 1.83 -10.45 3.32
CA HIS A 51 2.34 -11.55 4.14
C HIS A 51 2.00 -11.36 5.63
N THR A 52 1.20 -12.28 6.19
CA THR A 52 0.67 -12.30 7.58
C THR A 52 -0.18 -11.11 8.02
N ILE A 53 -0.29 -10.05 7.21
CA ILE A 53 -1.07 -8.84 7.53
C ILE A 53 -2.57 -9.13 7.71
N PRO A 54 -3.28 -9.84 6.79
CA PRO A 54 -4.71 -10.11 6.96
C PRO A 54 -5.01 -10.84 8.28
N TRP A 55 -4.27 -11.91 8.56
CA TRP A 55 -4.44 -12.70 9.77
C TRP A 55 -4.19 -11.86 11.04
N ASN A 56 -3.15 -11.03 11.07
CA ASN A 56 -2.87 -10.16 12.21
C ASN A 56 -3.86 -9.01 12.38
N LEU A 57 -4.58 -8.62 11.32
CA LEU A 57 -5.70 -7.69 11.42
C LEU A 57 -6.96 -8.41 11.95
N GLU A 58 -7.26 -9.59 11.42
CA GLU A 58 -8.47 -10.36 11.78
C GLU A 58 -8.43 -10.89 13.21
N ARG A 59 -7.27 -11.35 13.68
CA ARG A 59 -7.08 -11.85 15.06
C ARG A 59 -7.49 -10.84 16.13
N ASP A 60 -7.46 -9.55 15.81
CA ASP A 60 -7.76 -8.44 16.72
C ASP A 60 -9.05 -7.69 16.33
N GLY A 61 -9.90 -8.34 15.53
CA GLY A 61 -11.30 -7.99 15.33
C GLY A 61 -11.66 -7.31 14.00
N ALA A 62 -10.68 -7.02 13.13
CA ALA A 62 -10.98 -6.48 11.81
C ALA A 62 -11.72 -7.51 10.94
N ARG A 63 -12.65 -7.05 10.10
CA ARG A 63 -13.13 -7.82 8.95
C ARG A 63 -12.27 -7.45 7.74
N VAL A 64 -11.56 -8.40 7.15
CA VAL A 64 -10.61 -8.13 6.07
C VAL A 64 -11.03 -8.84 4.79
N HIS A 65 -10.96 -8.13 3.67
CA HIS A 65 -11.05 -8.69 2.33
C HIS A 65 -9.77 -8.36 1.57
N VAL A 66 -9.33 -9.28 0.70
CA VAL A 66 -8.24 -9.02 -0.23
C VAL A 66 -8.87 -8.88 -1.61
N ALA A 67 -8.64 -7.74 -2.26
CA ALA A 67 -9.14 -7.49 -3.59
C ALA A 67 -8.48 -8.44 -4.60
N SER A 68 -9.27 -8.89 -5.58
CA SER A 68 -8.80 -9.65 -6.72
C SER A 68 -9.11 -8.82 -7.97
N VAL A 69 -8.12 -8.04 -8.39
CA VAL A 69 -8.17 -7.20 -9.61
C VAL A 69 -7.06 -7.64 -10.55
N ALA A 70 -7.17 -7.29 -11.83
CA ALA A 70 -6.16 -7.66 -12.81
C ALA A 70 -4.74 -7.27 -12.35
N ALA A 71 -3.82 -8.25 -12.37
CA ALA A 71 -2.43 -8.05 -11.96
C ALA A 71 -1.64 -7.14 -12.92
N PHE A 72 -2.02 -7.13 -14.19
CA PHE A 72 -1.34 -6.45 -15.29
C PHE A 72 -2.32 -5.60 -16.12
N ASN A 73 -2.78 -4.48 -15.55
CA ASN A 73 -3.66 -3.56 -16.24
C ASN A 73 -3.47 -2.13 -15.69
N ASP A 74 -3.98 -1.12 -16.39
CA ASP A 74 -3.94 0.24 -15.91
C ASP A 74 -4.81 0.44 -14.64
N SER A 75 -4.48 1.47 -13.87
CA SER A 75 -5.14 1.72 -12.58
C SER A 75 -6.62 2.10 -12.71
N GLU A 76 -7.07 2.58 -13.88
CA GLU A 76 -8.48 2.95 -14.09
C GLU A 76 -9.35 1.71 -14.28
N GLN A 77 -8.91 0.78 -15.12
CA GLN A 77 -9.61 -0.50 -15.34
C GLN A 77 -9.63 -1.33 -14.05
N ARG A 78 -8.49 -1.43 -13.36
CA ARG A 78 -8.40 -2.09 -12.05
C ARG A 78 -9.33 -1.42 -11.02
N GLY A 79 -9.40 -0.09 -11.04
CA GLY A 79 -10.27 0.67 -10.15
C GLY A 79 -11.75 0.45 -10.44
N ALA A 80 -12.13 0.32 -11.71
CA ALA A 80 -13.50 -0.01 -12.12
C ALA A 80 -13.90 -1.46 -11.76
N GLU A 81 -12.97 -2.41 -11.81
CA GLU A 81 -13.15 -3.75 -11.26
C GLU A 81 -13.34 -3.69 -9.73
N LEU A 82 -12.46 -3.01 -9.02
CA LEU A 82 -12.54 -2.85 -7.57
C LEU A 82 -13.86 -2.19 -7.15
N ALA A 83 -14.31 -1.15 -7.86
CA ALA A 83 -15.57 -0.45 -7.59
C ALA A 83 -16.80 -1.38 -7.65
N ARG A 84 -16.76 -2.41 -8.50
CA ARG A 84 -17.79 -3.47 -8.56
C ARG A 84 -17.59 -4.50 -7.44
N GLN A 85 -16.35 -4.87 -7.18
CA GLN A 85 -16.00 -5.90 -6.19
C GLN A 85 -16.33 -5.50 -4.75
N ILE A 86 -16.23 -4.21 -4.39
CA ILE A 86 -16.51 -3.75 -3.02
C ILE A 86 -18.01 -3.71 -2.66
N VAL A 87 -18.91 -3.79 -3.63
CA VAL A 87 -20.37 -3.68 -3.41
C VAL A 87 -20.89 -4.69 -2.38
N PRO A 88 -20.69 -6.01 -2.54
CA PRO A 88 -21.17 -6.98 -1.57
C PRO A 88 -20.51 -6.80 -0.19
N TRP A 89 -19.24 -6.41 -0.12
CA TRP A 89 -18.51 -6.21 1.14
C TRP A 89 -19.00 -4.99 1.89
N ALA A 90 -19.28 -3.88 1.18
CA ALA A 90 -19.89 -2.70 1.76
C ALA A 90 -21.30 -3.03 2.30
N ALA A 91 -22.12 -3.73 1.52
CA ALA A 91 -23.47 -4.11 1.91
C ALA A 91 -23.49 -4.97 3.19
N ALA A 92 -22.62 -5.99 3.29
CA ALA A 92 -22.49 -6.82 4.48
C ALA A 92 -21.79 -6.11 5.65
N GLY A 93 -21.01 -5.05 5.36
CA GLY A 93 -20.07 -4.41 6.27
C GLY A 93 -20.54 -3.08 6.89
N GLY A 94 -21.83 -2.74 6.79
CA GLY A 94 -22.39 -1.50 7.35
C GLY A 94 -22.48 -0.33 6.36
N GLY A 95 -22.40 -0.60 5.07
CA GLY A 95 -22.65 0.35 3.98
C GLY A 95 -21.39 0.94 3.33
N LYS A 96 -20.20 0.75 3.91
CA LYS A 96 -18.93 1.25 3.36
C LYS A 96 -17.78 0.27 3.56
N VAL A 97 -16.62 0.60 2.99
CA VAL A 97 -15.33 -0.09 3.19
C VAL A 97 -14.19 0.91 3.47
N ASN A 98 -13.10 0.42 4.08
CA ASN A 98 -11.82 1.11 4.19
C ASN A 98 -10.81 0.48 3.23
N LEU A 99 -10.40 1.23 2.20
CA LEU A 99 -9.44 0.73 1.22
C LEU A 99 -8.00 0.98 1.71
N ILE A 100 -7.15 -0.04 1.66
CA ILE A 100 -5.71 0.09 1.91
C ILE A 100 -4.97 -0.49 0.70
N GLY A 101 -4.37 0.38 -0.11
CA GLY A 101 -3.72 0.03 -1.36
C GLY A 101 -2.20 0.15 -1.30
N HIS A 102 -1.50 -0.94 -1.64
CA HIS A 102 -0.04 -0.95 -1.77
C HIS A 102 0.40 -0.68 -3.21
N SER A 103 1.40 0.17 -3.44
CA SER A 103 1.97 0.40 -4.78
C SER A 103 0.89 0.89 -5.78
N GLN A 104 0.64 0.18 -6.89
CA GLN A 104 -0.48 0.46 -7.82
C GLN A 104 -1.87 0.29 -7.17
N GLY A 105 -1.97 -0.45 -6.07
CA GLY A 105 -3.20 -0.57 -5.29
C GLY A 105 -3.71 0.78 -4.78
N SER A 106 -2.81 1.77 -4.57
CA SER A 106 -3.20 3.14 -4.18
C SER A 106 -3.99 3.87 -5.28
N PRO A 107 -3.46 4.11 -6.49
CA PRO A 107 -4.24 4.72 -7.57
C PRO A 107 -5.48 3.90 -7.95
N THR A 108 -5.41 2.57 -7.89
CA THR A 108 -6.58 1.68 -8.06
C THR A 108 -7.69 1.99 -7.04
N SER A 109 -7.33 2.13 -5.75
CA SER A 109 -8.27 2.45 -4.67
C SER A 109 -8.87 3.84 -4.83
N ARG A 110 -8.08 4.82 -5.31
CA ARG A 110 -8.55 6.18 -5.59
C ARG A 110 -9.59 6.22 -6.71
N VAL A 111 -9.37 5.45 -7.78
CA VAL A 111 -10.36 5.32 -8.86
C VAL A 111 -11.64 4.70 -8.31
N ALA A 112 -11.56 3.60 -7.54
CA ALA A 112 -12.74 2.98 -6.96
C ALA A 112 -13.52 3.93 -6.03
N ALA A 113 -12.81 4.69 -5.19
CA ALA A 113 -13.39 5.70 -4.32
C ALA A 113 -14.02 6.86 -5.10
N SER A 114 -13.49 7.20 -6.27
CA SER A 114 -14.10 8.19 -7.15
C SER A 114 -15.39 7.66 -7.79
N LEU A 115 -15.41 6.40 -8.25
CA LEU A 115 -16.55 5.77 -8.91
C LEU A 115 -17.69 5.40 -7.95
N ARG A 116 -17.36 4.93 -6.74
CA ARG A 116 -18.31 4.54 -5.69
C ARG A 116 -18.02 5.26 -4.36
N PRO A 117 -18.08 6.61 -4.34
CA PRO A 117 -17.75 7.39 -3.15
C PRO A 117 -18.75 7.16 -2.00
N ASP A 118 -19.96 6.72 -2.34
CA ASP A 118 -21.00 6.30 -1.42
C ASP A 118 -20.57 5.09 -0.57
N LEU A 119 -19.75 4.19 -1.14
CA LEU A 119 -19.31 2.95 -0.50
C LEU A 119 -17.95 3.02 0.17
N VAL A 120 -17.25 4.16 0.13
CA VAL A 120 -15.89 4.26 0.65
C VAL A 120 -15.85 5.23 1.83
N ALA A 121 -15.24 4.78 2.94
CA ALA A 121 -15.03 5.58 4.13
C ALA A 121 -13.61 6.16 4.19
N SER A 122 -12.62 5.37 3.77
CA SER A 122 -11.24 5.82 3.65
C SER A 122 -10.47 5.16 2.50
N VAL A 123 -9.43 5.85 2.07
CA VAL A 123 -8.40 5.35 1.16
C VAL A 123 -7.04 5.58 1.81
N THR A 124 -6.27 4.52 1.97
CA THR A 124 -4.93 4.55 2.55
C THR A 124 -3.93 4.07 1.51
N SER A 125 -2.91 4.88 1.26
CA SER A 125 -1.80 4.58 0.37
C SER A 125 -0.60 4.05 1.16
N VAL A 126 -0.14 2.86 0.81
CA VAL A 126 1.11 2.28 1.34
C VAL A 126 2.10 2.23 0.19
N ASN A 127 3.20 2.98 0.28
CA ASN A 127 4.21 3.06 -0.79
C ASN A 127 3.58 3.29 -2.18
N GLY A 128 2.49 4.06 -2.24
CA GLY A 128 1.62 4.13 -3.41
C GLY A 128 2.24 4.92 -4.56
N VAL A 129 1.96 4.53 -5.80
CA VAL A 129 2.48 5.26 -6.98
C VAL A 129 1.54 6.40 -7.35
N ASN A 130 1.47 7.43 -6.50
CA ASN A 130 0.47 8.50 -6.62
C ASN A 130 0.87 9.63 -7.58
N LYS A 131 2.17 9.90 -7.75
CA LYS A 131 2.69 10.89 -8.72
C LYS A 131 3.75 10.31 -9.68
N GLY A 132 3.76 8.98 -9.83
CA GLY A 132 4.62 8.27 -10.77
C GLY A 132 5.83 7.59 -10.15
N SER A 133 6.47 6.73 -10.94
CA SER A 133 7.73 6.07 -10.60
C SER A 133 8.81 6.47 -11.60
N LYS A 134 9.95 6.96 -11.11
CA LYS A 134 11.13 7.21 -11.96
C LYS A 134 11.66 5.92 -12.58
N VAL A 135 11.51 4.78 -11.90
CA VAL A 135 11.85 3.46 -12.48
C VAL A 135 10.98 3.18 -13.70
N ALA A 136 9.67 3.40 -13.59
CA ALA A 136 8.76 3.26 -14.75
C ALA A 136 9.10 4.27 -15.86
N ASP A 137 9.43 5.51 -15.51
CA ASP A 137 9.83 6.53 -16.49
C ASP A 137 11.10 6.13 -17.26
N VAL A 138 12.11 5.57 -16.58
CA VAL A 138 13.35 5.07 -17.21
C VAL A 138 13.06 3.88 -18.11
N VAL A 139 12.33 2.88 -17.62
CA VAL A 139 11.98 1.67 -18.39
C VAL A 139 11.16 2.03 -19.63
N ARG A 140 10.40 3.12 -19.59
CA ARG A 140 9.58 3.61 -20.71
C ARG A 140 10.21 4.69 -21.56
N GLY A 141 11.46 5.05 -21.28
CA GLY A 141 12.18 6.07 -22.03
C GLY A 141 11.57 7.47 -21.91
N VAL A 142 10.76 7.71 -20.87
CA VAL A 142 10.25 9.05 -20.52
C VAL A 142 11.40 9.92 -20.04
N ILE A 143 12.33 9.33 -19.27
CA ILE A 143 13.57 9.95 -18.83
C ILE A 143 14.75 8.99 -19.07
N PRO A 144 15.98 9.47 -19.25
CA PRO A 144 17.15 8.60 -19.32
C PRO A 144 17.46 7.97 -17.95
N ALA A 145 18.08 6.79 -17.94
CA ALA A 145 18.51 6.09 -16.71
C ALA A 145 19.56 6.86 -15.88
N GLY A 146 20.24 7.85 -16.48
CA GLY A 146 21.36 8.57 -15.90
C GLY A 146 22.70 7.94 -16.26
N GLY A 147 23.75 8.77 -16.36
CA GLY A 147 25.06 8.36 -16.89
C GLY A 147 25.88 7.42 -15.98
N LEU A 148 25.47 7.24 -14.72
CA LEU A 148 26.16 6.38 -13.74
C LEU A 148 25.67 4.93 -13.75
N ILE A 149 24.58 4.64 -14.47
CA ILE A 149 23.98 3.29 -14.52
C ILE A 149 24.51 2.57 -15.75
N GLU A 150 25.51 1.72 -15.57
CA GLU A 150 26.04 0.86 -16.63
C GLU A 150 24.93 -0.04 -17.20
N GLY A 151 24.81 -0.10 -18.53
CA GLY A 151 23.71 -0.80 -19.21
C GLY A 151 22.38 -0.03 -19.28
N GLY A 152 22.31 1.17 -18.70
CA GLY A 152 21.21 2.13 -18.89
C GLY A 152 19.82 1.57 -18.54
N ALA A 153 18.82 1.89 -19.37
CA ALA A 153 17.43 1.49 -19.15
C ALA A 153 17.23 -0.03 -19.15
N ASN A 154 18.02 -0.77 -19.95
CA ASN A 154 17.93 -2.23 -20.02
C ASN A 154 18.37 -2.89 -18.71
N ALA A 155 19.41 -2.36 -18.05
CA ALA A 155 19.85 -2.86 -16.75
C ALA A 155 18.75 -2.68 -15.69
N ILE A 156 18.08 -1.53 -15.68
CA ILE A 156 16.95 -1.25 -14.78
C ILE A 156 15.77 -2.18 -15.08
N ALA A 157 15.43 -2.40 -16.35
CA ALA A 157 14.36 -3.32 -16.74
C ALA A 157 14.67 -4.77 -16.31
N ASN A 158 15.92 -5.22 -16.44
CA ASN A 158 16.34 -6.55 -16.02
C ASN A 158 16.28 -6.73 -14.50
N ALA A 159 16.72 -5.72 -13.73
CA ALA A 159 16.63 -5.75 -12.27
C ALA A 159 15.16 -5.81 -11.81
N LEU A 160 14.30 -4.98 -12.41
CA LEU A 160 12.87 -5.01 -12.16
C LEU A 160 12.24 -6.37 -12.54
N GLY A 161 12.59 -6.92 -13.69
CA GLY A 161 12.13 -8.24 -14.12
C GLY A 161 12.54 -9.37 -13.17
N SER A 162 13.76 -9.29 -12.64
CA SER A 162 14.30 -10.25 -11.67
C SER A 162 13.56 -10.17 -10.34
N LEU A 163 13.27 -8.96 -9.85
CA LEU A 163 12.44 -8.75 -8.67
C LEU A 163 11.03 -9.32 -8.86
N ILE A 164 10.39 -9.06 -10.01
CA ILE A 164 9.06 -9.61 -10.33
C ILE A 164 9.09 -11.13 -10.36
N ASN A 165 10.11 -11.73 -10.99
CA ASN A 165 10.26 -13.17 -11.04
C ASN A 165 10.40 -13.76 -9.61
N LEU A 166 11.23 -13.14 -8.76
CA LEU A 166 11.39 -13.52 -7.37
C LEU A 166 10.07 -13.50 -6.59
N LEU A 167 9.26 -12.43 -6.75
CA LEU A 167 8.01 -12.25 -6.02
C LEU A 167 6.83 -13.05 -6.60
N SER A 168 6.78 -13.26 -7.91
CA SER A 168 5.64 -13.94 -8.53
C SER A 168 5.83 -15.45 -8.64
N GLY A 169 7.08 -15.94 -8.59
CA GLY A 169 7.41 -17.32 -8.94
C GLY A 169 7.03 -17.68 -10.39
N SER A 170 6.83 -16.68 -11.27
CA SER A 170 6.31 -16.86 -12.63
C SER A 170 7.39 -16.67 -13.70
N SER A 171 7.28 -17.43 -14.80
CA SER A 171 8.23 -17.38 -15.93
C SER A 171 7.96 -16.27 -16.96
N ASN A 172 7.02 -15.35 -16.70
CA ASN A 172 6.69 -14.26 -17.62
C ASN A 172 6.83 -12.86 -16.96
N PRO A 173 8.06 -12.43 -16.63
CA PRO A 173 8.32 -11.13 -16.01
C PRO A 173 7.95 -9.95 -16.92
N GLN A 174 7.88 -10.15 -18.23
CA GLN A 174 7.61 -9.08 -19.20
C GLN A 174 6.23 -8.46 -19.01
N SER A 175 5.19 -9.27 -18.77
CA SER A 175 3.84 -8.75 -18.48
C SER A 175 3.81 -7.88 -17.22
N GLY A 176 4.65 -8.21 -16.23
CA GLY A 176 4.82 -7.38 -15.04
C GLY A 176 5.51 -6.06 -15.34
N ILE A 177 6.59 -6.08 -16.11
CA ILE A 177 7.30 -4.87 -16.54
C ILE A 177 6.36 -3.95 -17.33
N ASP A 178 5.58 -4.50 -18.27
CA ASP A 178 4.63 -3.74 -19.09
C ASP A 178 3.49 -3.13 -18.26
N ALA A 179 3.07 -3.81 -17.18
CA ALA A 179 2.10 -3.26 -16.24
C ALA A 179 2.70 -2.17 -15.34
N LEU A 180 3.91 -2.37 -14.81
CA LEU A 180 4.63 -1.33 -14.06
C LEU A 180 4.89 -0.08 -14.91
N ALA A 181 5.10 -0.27 -16.21
CA ALA A 181 5.24 0.80 -17.19
C ALA A 181 3.99 1.69 -17.36
N THR A 182 2.82 1.28 -16.86
CA THR A 182 1.63 2.16 -16.79
C THR A 182 1.72 3.19 -15.66
N LEU A 183 2.70 3.05 -14.76
CA LEU A 183 2.87 3.89 -13.56
C LEU A 183 3.88 5.03 -13.74
N THR A 184 4.08 5.45 -14.99
CA THR A 184 4.92 6.59 -15.35
C THR A 184 4.37 7.89 -14.76
N THR A 185 5.23 8.89 -14.61
CA THR A 185 4.86 10.23 -14.15
C THR A 185 3.77 10.85 -15.04
N PRO A 186 3.84 10.81 -16.39
CA PRO A 186 2.74 11.30 -17.23
C PRO A 186 1.44 10.53 -17.03
N GLY A 187 1.49 9.20 -16.92
CA GLY A 187 0.31 8.35 -16.74
C GLY A 187 -0.43 8.63 -15.43
N THR A 188 0.33 8.68 -14.32
CA THR A 188 -0.21 9.02 -13.00
C THR A 188 -0.71 10.47 -12.90
N ASN A 189 -0.05 11.42 -13.57
CA ASN A 189 -0.53 12.80 -13.64
C ASN A 189 -1.87 12.91 -14.38
N ALA A 190 -2.04 12.16 -15.49
CA ALA A 190 -3.31 12.08 -16.19
C ALA A 190 -4.43 11.50 -15.30
N LEU A 191 -4.13 10.44 -14.56
CA LEU A 191 -5.05 9.86 -13.56
C LEU A 191 -5.38 10.87 -12.45
N ASN A 192 -4.40 11.60 -11.95
CA ASN A 192 -4.59 12.63 -10.93
C ASN A 192 -5.51 13.76 -11.41
N GLY A 193 -5.48 14.10 -12.71
CA GLY A 193 -6.42 15.06 -13.29
C GLY A 193 -7.88 14.58 -13.24
N ARG A 194 -8.12 13.28 -13.39
CA ARG A 194 -9.48 12.68 -13.37
C ARG A 194 -9.96 12.29 -11.98
N HIS A 195 -9.04 11.95 -11.08
CA HIS A 195 -9.30 11.50 -9.71
C HIS A 195 -8.45 12.30 -8.69
N PRO A 196 -8.66 13.62 -8.55
CA PRO A 196 -7.73 14.51 -7.85
C PRO A 196 -7.74 14.40 -6.32
N TRP A 197 -8.78 13.81 -5.72
CA TRP A 197 -8.95 13.79 -4.27
C TRP A 197 -7.79 13.09 -3.54
N GLY A 198 -7.37 13.70 -2.43
CA GLY A 198 -6.20 13.27 -1.66
C GLY A 198 -4.86 13.73 -2.24
N ILE A 199 -4.78 14.21 -3.49
CA ILE A 199 -3.53 14.69 -4.09
C ILE A 199 -3.40 16.20 -3.91
N ASN A 200 -2.19 16.66 -3.55
CA ASN A 200 -1.83 18.08 -3.58
C ASN A 200 -0.76 18.30 -4.66
N ASN A 201 -1.11 19.09 -5.68
CA ASN A 201 -0.26 19.39 -6.82
C ASN A 201 0.41 20.78 -6.74
N SER A 202 0.34 21.47 -5.59
CA SER A 202 1.03 22.76 -5.43
C SER A 202 2.56 22.64 -5.52
N SER A 203 3.10 21.48 -5.19
CA SER A 203 4.49 21.08 -5.46
C SER A 203 4.62 19.56 -5.50
N TYR A 204 5.78 19.07 -5.95
CA TYR A 204 6.08 17.62 -5.99
C TYR A 204 5.92 16.97 -4.60
N CYS A 205 6.44 17.62 -3.55
CA CYS A 205 6.41 17.13 -2.16
C CYS A 205 5.27 17.73 -1.32
N ALA A 206 4.25 18.33 -1.94
CA ALA A 206 3.13 18.88 -1.18
C ALA A 206 2.26 17.76 -0.57
N LYS A 207 2.04 17.84 0.74
CA LYS A 207 1.10 16.98 1.50
C LYS A 207 -0.33 17.50 1.36
N SER A 208 -1.32 16.64 1.52
CA SER A 208 -2.74 16.99 1.40
C SER A 208 -3.46 16.90 2.75
N SER A 209 -4.72 17.34 2.81
CA SER A 209 -5.55 17.21 4.00
C SER A 209 -6.11 15.79 4.16
N GLU A 210 -6.55 15.44 5.37
CA GLU A 210 -7.14 14.14 5.68
C GLU A 210 -8.49 13.93 4.98
N VAL A 211 -9.39 14.93 5.01
CA VAL A 211 -10.78 14.77 4.54
C VAL A 211 -10.98 15.48 3.22
N HIS A 212 -11.59 14.77 2.26
CA HIS A 212 -11.92 15.28 0.92
C HIS A 212 -13.38 14.98 0.59
N ASN A 213 -14.08 15.96 -0.01
CA ASN A 213 -15.42 15.75 -0.53
C ASN A 213 -15.34 15.18 -1.95
N VAL A 214 -15.61 13.89 -2.08
CA VAL A 214 -15.60 13.16 -3.35
C VAL A 214 -17.05 13.03 -3.81
N ARG A 215 -17.46 13.88 -4.75
CA ARG A 215 -18.81 13.88 -5.35
C ARG A 215 -19.94 13.85 -4.31
N GLY A 216 -19.84 14.71 -3.29
CA GLY A 216 -20.84 14.81 -2.22
C GLY A 216 -20.59 13.93 -1.00
N HIS A 217 -19.61 13.02 -1.04
CA HIS A 217 -19.28 12.15 0.09
C HIS A 217 -17.92 12.49 0.70
N ASN A 218 -17.86 12.64 2.01
CA ASN A 218 -16.60 12.85 2.70
C ASN A 218 -15.86 11.51 2.85
N ILE A 219 -14.66 11.45 2.29
CA ILE A 219 -13.75 10.30 2.36
C ILE A 219 -12.44 10.75 3.02
N ARG A 220 -11.89 9.90 3.89
CA ARG A 220 -10.59 10.13 4.52
C ARG A 220 -9.45 9.54 3.71
N TYR A 221 -8.38 10.30 3.50
CA TYR A 221 -7.21 9.90 2.75
C TYR A 221 -5.99 9.91 3.67
N TYR A 222 -5.20 8.83 3.62
CA TYR A 222 -3.97 8.68 4.38
C TYR A 222 -2.86 8.10 3.50
N SER A 223 -1.61 8.32 3.91
CA SER A 223 -0.48 7.59 3.32
C SER A 223 0.63 7.32 4.32
N TRP A 224 1.37 6.23 4.10
CA TRP A 224 2.71 6.09 4.64
C TRP A 224 3.66 5.47 3.61
N THR A 225 4.96 5.65 3.83
CA THR A 225 5.98 5.07 2.96
C THR A 225 7.27 4.76 3.71
N GLY A 226 8.05 3.84 3.14
CA GLY A 226 9.47 3.68 3.43
C GLY A 226 10.35 4.65 2.62
N ASN A 227 11.59 4.81 3.06
CA ASN A 227 12.57 5.71 2.42
C ASN A 227 13.96 5.08 2.20
N THR A 228 14.07 3.76 2.36
CA THR A 228 15.34 3.03 2.29
C THR A 228 15.18 1.85 1.32
N ALA A 229 15.91 1.86 0.21
CA ALA A 229 15.82 0.79 -0.79
C ALA A 229 16.53 -0.52 -0.40
N TYR A 230 17.54 -0.45 0.47
CA TYR A 230 18.28 -1.60 1.00
C TYR A 230 18.21 -1.60 2.54
N THR A 231 17.52 -2.57 3.11
CA THR A 231 17.17 -2.68 4.51
C THR A 231 17.70 -3.95 5.19
N ASN A 232 17.91 -5.05 4.46
CA ASN A 232 18.33 -6.33 5.02
C ASN A 232 19.18 -7.16 4.05
N VAL A 233 20.40 -7.55 4.49
CA VAL A 233 21.35 -8.35 3.71
C VAL A 233 20.87 -9.78 3.41
N LEU A 234 19.93 -10.29 4.20
CA LEU A 234 19.37 -11.62 4.03
C LEU A 234 18.12 -11.63 3.13
N ASP A 235 17.64 -10.47 2.71
CA ASP A 235 16.51 -10.37 1.78
C ASP A 235 17.02 -10.41 0.34
N ALA A 236 16.51 -11.35 -0.45
CA ALA A 236 16.87 -11.49 -1.86
C ALA A 236 16.28 -10.39 -2.76
N ALA A 237 15.27 -9.64 -2.30
CA ALA A 237 14.67 -8.53 -3.03
C ALA A 237 15.54 -7.26 -2.96
N ASP A 238 16.26 -7.07 -1.86
CA ASP A 238 17.04 -5.87 -1.54
C ASP A 238 18.06 -5.46 -2.60
N PRO A 239 18.90 -6.37 -3.14
CA PRO A 239 19.85 -6.00 -4.18
C PRO A 239 19.16 -5.42 -5.43
N PHE A 240 18.00 -5.96 -5.82
CA PHE A 240 17.25 -5.47 -6.97
C PHE A 240 16.64 -4.10 -6.69
N LEU A 241 16.06 -3.91 -5.50
CA LEU A 241 15.46 -2.64 -5.07
C LEU A 241 16.50 -1.53 -4.91
N ALA A 242 17.67 -1.85 -4.35
CA ALA A 242 18.79 -0.93 -4.27
C ALA A 242 19.27 -0.50 -5.64
N PHE A 243 19.38 -1.44 -6.58
CA PHE A 243 19.82 -1.16 -7.95
C PHE A 243 18.80 -0.30 -8.71
N THR A 244 17.50 -0.64 -8.66
CA THR A 244 16.46 0.21 -9.26
C THR A 244 16.37 1.56 -8.55
N GLY A 245 16.66 1.63 -7.26
CA GLY A 245 16.73 2.85 -6.46
C GLY A 245 17.76 3.88 -6.95
N LEU A 246 18.77 3.47 -7.73
CA LEU A 246 19.79 4.38 -8.28
C LEU A 246 19.19 5.45 -9.21
N VAL A 247 18.05 5.19 -9.86
CA VAL A 247 17.39 6.15 -10.77
C VAL A 247 16.90 7.42 -10.05
N PHE A 248 16.79 7.37 -8.72
CA PHE A 248 16.31 8.48 -7.90
C PHE A 248 17.43 9.47 -7.52
N GLY A 249 18.71 9.12 -7.74
CA GLY A 249 19.84 9.96 -7.35
C GLY A 249 19.85 10.22 -5.84
N SER A 250 19.80 11.50 -5.44
CA SER A 250 19.75 11.90 -4.03
C SER A 250 18.34 11.86 -3.41
N GLU A 251 17.30 11.59 -4.20
CA GLU A 251 15.94 11.52 -3.70
C GLU A 251 15.72 10.24 -2.88
N LYS A 252 15.20 10.39 -1.66
CA LYS A 252 14.78 9.27 -0.82
C LYS A 252 13.68 8.46 -1.51
N ASN A 253 13.82 7.14 -1.50
CA ASN A 253 12.93 6.22 -2.20
C ASN A 253 12.94 4.84 -1.54
N ASP A 254 11.96 4.01 -1.90
CA ASP A 254 11.82 2.64 -1.41
C ASP A 254 12.37 1.58 -2.38
N GLY A 255 13.13 2.01 -3.40
CA GLY A 255 13.64 1.20 -4.51
C GLY A 255 12.80 1.29 -5.78
N LEU A 256 11.51 1.62 -5.70
CA LEU A 256 10.61 1.72 -6.86
C LEU A 256 9.86 3.05 -6.95
N VAL A 257 9.66 3.74 -5.83
CA VAL A 257 8.88 4.98 -5.74
C VAL A 257 9.60 5.99 -4.86
N GLY A 258 9.69 7.23 -5.34
CA GLY A 258 10.24 8.34 -4.56
C GLY A 258 9.28 8.74 -3.45
N VAL A 259 9.80 9.09 -2.27
CA VAL A 259 8.99 9.37 -1.07
C VAL A 259 7.87 10.38 -1.35
N CYS A 260 8.18 11.50 -2.01
CA CYS A 260 7.20 12.54 -2.30
C CYS A 260 6.10 12.08 -3.29
N SER A 261 6.43 11.15 -4.19
CA SER A 261 5.46 10.58 -5.12
C SER A 261 4.41 9.73 -4.42
N THR A 262 4.68 9.27 -3.18
CA THR A 262 3.74 8.43 -2.42
C THR A 262 2.67 9.20 -1.67
N TYR A 263 2.80 10.53 -1.53
CA TYR A 263 1.92 11.33 -0.68
C TYR A 263 0.46 11.29 -1.14
N LEU A 264 -0.43 10.93 -0.22
CA LEU A 264 -1.88 10.94 -0.40
C LEU A 264 -2.57 11.32 0.92
N GLY A 265 -3.41 12.35 0.89
CA GLY A 265 -4.11 12.83 2.06
C GLY A 265 -3.15 13.18 3.20
N GLN A 266 -3.54 12.80 4.43
CA GLN A 266 -2.70 12.93 5.60
C GLN A 266 -1.56 11.90 5.57
N VAL A 267 -0.34 12.37 5.36
CA VAL A 267 0.87 11.55 5.50
C VAL A 267 1.08 11.21 6.98
N ILE A 268 0.98 9.92 7.31
CA ILE A 268 1.20 9.38 8.64
C ILE A 268 2.67 9.48 9.01
N ASP A 269 3.51 8.95 8.13
CA ASP A 269 4.96 9.00 8.21
C ASP A 269 5.53 8.71 6.81
N ASP A 270 6.70 9.26 6.53
CA ASP A 270 7.45 9.12 5.28
C ASP A 270 8.92 8.71 5.53
N GLY A 271 9.23 8.40 6.79
CA GLY A 271 10.57 8.18 7.32
C GLY A 271 10.90 6.72 7.62
N TYR A 272 10.01 5.77 7.35
CA TYR A 272 10.21 4.38 7.76
C TYR A 272 11.40 3.72 7.06
N ASN A 273 12.14 2.90 7.81
CA ASN A 273 13.19 2.05 7.27
C ASN A 273 12.54 0.80 6.68
N MET A 274 11.97 0.97 5.49
CA MET A 274 11.33 -0.05 4.67
C MET A 274 11.66 0.22 3.21
N ASN A 275 11.94 -0.84 2.47
CA ASN A 275 11.91 -0.81 1.01
C ASN A 275 10.45 -1.04 0.51
N HIS A 276 10.25 -1.20 -0.79
CA HIS A 276 8.93 -1.36 -1.39
C HIS A 276 8.22 -2.65 -0.97
N VAL A 277 8.94 -3.75 -0.77
CA VAL A 277 8.34 -5.05 -0.43
C VAL A 277 8.28 -5.30 1.08
N ASP A 278 9.15 -4.66 1.86
CA ASP A 278 9.05 -4.57 3.31
C ASP A 278 7.65 -4.06 3.71
N ALA A 279 7.10 -3.08 2.98
CA ALA A 279 5.79 -2.49 3.29
C ALA A 279 4.60 -3.47 3.23
N ILE A 280 4.80 -4.66 2.65
CA ILE A 280 3.85 -5.78 2.62
C ILE A 280 4.39 -7.02 3.35
N ASN A 281 5.39 -6.81 4.21
CA ASN A 281 6.05 -7.81 5.04
C ASN A 281 6.77 -8.91 4.24
N HIS A 282 7.30 -8.53 3.08
CA HIS A 282 8.16 -9.37 2.26
C HIS A 282 9.62 -8.90 2.36
N LEU A 283 10.58 -9.80 2.18
CA LEU A 283 10.40 -11.21 1.81
C LEU A 283 10.25 -12.16 3.03
N PHE A 284 9.12 -12.88 3.14
CA PHE A 284 8.84 -13.83 4.25
C PHE A 284 9.04 -13.22 5.67
N GLY A 285 8.82 -11.91 5.82
CA GLY A 285 9.07 -11.19 7.08
C GLY A 285 10.55 -10.90 7.39
N ILE A 286 11.47 -11.20 6.47
CA ILE A 286 12.82 -10.63 6.44
C ILE A 286 12.64 -9.21 5.92
N ARG A 287 13.14 -8.22 6.68
CA ARG A 287 12.85 -6.80 6.46
C ARG A 287 13.82 -5.87 7.18
N GLY A 288 13.68 -4.57 6.94
CA GLY A 288 14.31 -3.50 7.74
C GLY A 288 13.83 -3.40 9.19
N TRP A 289 14.18 -2.29 9.86
CA TRP A 289 13.91 -2.10 11.29
C TRP A 289 12.43 -1.82 11.61
N THR A 290 11.69 -1.27 10.67
CA THR A 290 10.26 -0.99 10.83
C THR A 290 9.45 -2.28 10.73
N GLU A 291 8.48 -2.49 11.61
CA GLU A 291 7.60 -3.67 11.60
C GLU A 291 6.27 -3.35 10.86
N PRO A 292 6.08 -3.83 9.62
CA PRO A 292 4.96 -3.44 8.76
C PRO A 292 3.62 -3.87 9.34
N VAL A 293 3.52 -5.08 9.91
CA VAL A 293 2.24 -5.61 10.44
C VAL A 293 1.69 -4.68 11.53
N SER A 294 2.56 -4.14 12.38
CA SER A 294 2.23 -3.17 13.42
C SER A 294 1.71 -1.87 12.83
N LEU A 295 2.24 -1.41 11.69
CA LEU A 295 1.71 -0.22 11.01
C LEU A 295 0.27 -0.44 10.54
N TYR A 296 -0.04 -1.59 9.91
CA TYR A 296 -1.41 -1.92 9.52
C TYR A 296 -2.34 -2.00 10.73
N ARG A 297 -1.91 -2.64 11.83
CA ARG A 297 -2.71 -2.75 13.06
C ARG A 297 -2.96 -1.39 13.71
N GLN A 298 -1.94 -0.57 13.86
CA GLN A 298 -2.05 0.79 14.41
C GLN A 298 -2.95 1.66 13.53
N HIS A 299 -2.88 1.49 12.21
CA HIS A 299 -3.75 2.21 11.29
C HIS A 299 -5.20 1.72 11.36
N ALA A 300 -5.46 0.43 11.46
CA ALA A 300 -6.80 -0.09 11.72
C ALA A 300 -7.39 0.48 13.02
N ASN A 301 -6.58 0.57 14.08
CA ASN A 301 -7.00 1.23 15.33
C ASN A 301 -7.27 2.74 15.14
N ARG A 302 -6.48 3.43 14.32
CA ARG A 302 -6.72 4.83 13.94
C ARG A 302 -8.07 5.00 13.24
N LEU A 303 -8.39 4.12 12.28
CA LEU A 303 -9.67 4.12 11.56
C LEU A 303 -10.84 3.86 12.53
N LYS A 304 -10.71 2.86 13.40
CA LYS A 304 -11.66 2.56 14.48
C LYS A 304 -11.94 3.79 15.36
N ASN A 305 -10.90 4.51 15.78
CA ASN A 305 -11.02 5.72 16.61
C ASN A 305 -11.63 6.92 15.86
N LYS A 306 -11.74 6.85 14.52
CA LYS A 306 -12.49 7.79 13.67
C LYS A 306 -13.91 7.29 13.35
N SER A 307 -14.34 6.19 13.97
CA SER A 307 -15.64 5.54 13.75
C SER A 307 -15.87 5.11 12.30
N ILE A 308 -14.79 4.69 11.62
CA ILE A 308 -14.82 4.13 10.27
C ILE A 308 -14.14 2.76 10.22
#